data_AF-T2PN38-F1
#
_entry.id   AF-T2PN38-F1
#
_cell.length_a   1.000
_cell.length_b   1.000
_cell.length_c   1.000
_cell.angle_alpha   90.00
_cell.angle_beta   90.00
_cell.angle_gamma   90.00
#
_symmetry.space_group_name_H-M   'P 1'
#
loop_
_entity.id
_entity.type
_entity.pdbx_description
1 polymer ?
#
loop_
_entity_poly.entity_id
_entity_poly.type
_entity_poly.pdbx_seq_one_letter_code
_entity_poly.pdbx_strand_id
1 'polypeptide(L)'
;MVHVPSHGRSKKQSKRNKRFLIVCGGIVTEFEYFSYIKSEVGKHCATSWDIHKSINIEKEGVDPLTLMNYAIKLERSDCKEAKKENYDPFTLVWVVTDVDEFGEKIQQAQSKSDSTCGKVKLVISNPCFEVWLIDHVKSCPLSCTETRDCQKEAKELGLLHNTAGNKNKHIQLEKLTGNYKNAFKHAKQHMQTKQMEKRKNHPSVTQKSNYAPWTDVPEIVETILNECKRVSGIDLSEKL
;
A
#
# COMPACT_ATOMS: atom_id res chain seq x y z
N MET A 1 -20.89 -15.95 57.64
CA MET A 1 -20.26 -16.42 56.39
C MET A 1 -20.51 -15.35 55.33
N VAL A 2 -19.47 -14.60 54.96
CA VAL A 2 -19.57 -13.54 53.93
C VAL A 2 -19.23 -14.19 52.59
N HIS A 3 -20.19 -14.18 51.66
CA HIS A 3 -20.03 -14.72 50.32
C HIS A 3 -19.20 -13.73 49.49
N VAL A 4 -17.94 -14.07 49.21
CA VAL A 4 -17.07 -13.27 48.34
C VAL A 4 -17.45 -13.60 46.89
N PRO A 5 -17.89 -12.63 46.07
CA PRO A 5 -18.17 -12.89 44.67
C PRO A 5 -16.86 -13.22 43.95
N SER A 6 -16.86 -14.35 43.25
CA SER A 6 -15.76 -14.75 42.36
C SER A 6 -15.57 -13.68 41.31
N HIS A 7 -14.40 -13.04 41.32
CA HIS A 7 -14.00 -12.10 40.27
C HIS A 7 -13.95 -12.85 38.95
N GLY A 8 -14.96 -12.63 38.11
CA GLY A 8 -15.00 -13.15 36.76
C GLY A 8 -13.71 -12.78 36.04
N ARG A 9 -12.93 -13.79 35.66
CA ARG A 9 -11.73 -13.64 34.84
C ARG A 9 -12.10 -12.76 33.65
N SER A 10 -11.56 -11.54 33.60
CA SER A 10 -11.66 -10.65 32.45
C SER A 10 -11.37 -11.49 31.21
N LYS A 11 -12.40 -11.72 30.38
CA LYS A 11 -12.21 -12.34 29.07
C LYS A 11 -11.25 -11.41 28.36
N LYS A 12 -10.00 -11.85 28.18
CA LYS A 12 -9.04 -11.22 27.29
C LYS A 12 -9.80 -10.97 25.99
N GLN A 13 -10.20 -9.73 25.75
CA GLN A 13 -10.88 -9.36 24.52
C GLN A 13 -9.88 -9.72 23.43
N SER A 14 -10.17 -10.80 22.69
CA SER A 14 -9.35 -11.17 21.54
C SER A 14 -9.20 -9.90 20.70
N LYS A 15 -7.98 -9.40 20.51
CA LYS A 15 -7.76 -8.21 19.67
C LYS A 15 -8.25 -8.57 18.28
N ARG A 16 -9.45 -8.08 17.95
CA ARG A 16 -10.11 -8.25 16.66
C ARG A 16 -9.12 -7.91 15.55
N ASN A 17 -9.25 -8.61 14.44
CA ASN A 17 -8.35 -8.46 13.31
C ASN A 17 -8.44 -7.06 12.72
N LYS A 18 -7.30 -6.46 12.41
CA LYS A 18 -7.30 -5.15 11.77
C LYS A 18 -7.91 -5.25 10.38
N ARG A 19 -8.56 -4.17 9.98
CA ARG A 19 -9.13 -3.98 8.65
C ARG A 19 -8.39 -2.85 7.95
N PHE A 20 -8.22 -2.95 6.64
CA PHE A 20 -7.47 -2.01 5.83
C PHE A 20 -8.22 -1.71 4.54
N LEU A 21 -8.05 -0.48 4.04
CA LEU A 21 -8.53 -0.07 2.72
C LEU A 21 -7.35 0.47 1.92
N ILE A 22 -7.21 0.00 0.68
CA ILE A 22 -6.23 0.50 -0.29
C ILE A 22 -7.02 1.06 -1.47
N VAL A 23 -6.83 2.33 -1.78
CA VAL A 23 -7.49 3.02 -2.90
C VAL A 23 -6.43 3.36 -3.94
N CYS A 24 -6.49 2.69 -5.09
CA CYS A 24 -5.49 2.79 -6.16
C CYS A 24 -5.87 3.90 -7.16
N GLY A 25 -4.90 4.74 -7.52
CA GLY A 25 -5.03 5.69 -8.62
C GLY A 25 -4.97 4.96 -9.96
N GLY A 26 -3.97 4.10 -10.13
CA GLY A 26 -3.85 3.20 -11.28
C GLY A 26 -4.89 2.08 -11.28
N ILE A 27 -5.58 1.90 -12.41
CA ILE A 27 -6.66 0.91 -12.54
C ILE A 27 -6.19 -0.53 -12.82
N VAL A 28 -4.93 -0.71 -13.24
CA VAL A 28 -4.36 -2.02 -13.61
C VAL A 28 -3.24 -2.42 -12.65
N THR A 29 -2.04 -1.86 -12.79
CA THR A 29 -0.82 -2.31 -12.10
C THR A 29 -0.95 -2.28 -10.58
N GLU A 30 -1.28 -1.13 -9.99
CA GLU A 30 -1.48 -0.99 -8.55
C GLU A 30 -2.53 -1.99 -8.03
N PHE A 31 -3.70 -2.04 -8.67
CA PHE A 31 -4.80 -2.92 -8.28
C PHE A 31 -4.43 -4.40 -8.38
N GLU A 32 -3.77 -4.82 -9.45
CA GLU A 32 -3.29 -6.19 -9.63
C GLU A 32 -2.29 -6.58 -8.56
N TYR A 33 -1.34 -5.69 -8.27
CA TYR A 33 -0.34 -5.94 -7.25
C TYR A 33 -0.98 -6.15 -5.87
N PHE A 34 -1.83 -5.23 -5.41
CA PHE A 34 -2.46 -5.38 -4.09
C PHE A 34 -3.46 -6.54 -4.04
N SER A 35 -4.12 -6.86 -5.16
CA SER A 35 -4.97 -8.05 -5.26
C SER A 35 -4.17 -9.34 -5.11
N TYR A 36 -2.98 -9.38 -5.70
CA TYR A 36 -2.02 -10.47 -5.50
C TYR A 36 -1.59 -10.59 -4.04
N ILE A 37 -1.18 -9.49 -3.38
CA ILE A 37 -0.85 -9.50 -1.94
C ILE A 37 -1.99 -10.08 -1.11
N LYS A 38 -3.22 -9.59 -1.34
CA LYS A 38 -4.41 -10.05 -0.64
C LYS A 38 -4.62 -11.55 -0.83
N SER A 39 -4.41 -12.07 -2.04
CA SER A 39 -4.54 -13.49 -2.35
C SER A 39 -3.49 -14.32 -1.61
N GLU A 40 -2.22 -13.95 -1.69
CA GLU A 40 -1.13 -14.70 -1.07
C GLU A 40 -1.22 -14.73 0.46
N VAL A 41 -1.53 -13.58 1.08
CA VAL A 41 -1.81 -13.52 2.52
C VAL A 41 -3.01 -14.40 2.86
N GLY A 42 -4.06 -14.38 2.03
CA GLY A 42 -5.22 -15.24 2.17
C GLY A 42 -4.87 -16.73 2.23
N LYS A 43 -4.00 -17.21 1.32
CA LYS A 43 -3.56 -18.62 1.27
C LYS A 43 -2.92 -19.10 2.58
N HIS A 44 -2.27 -18.20 3.31
CA HIS A 44 -1.52 -18.56 4.52
C HIS A 44 -2.23 -18.21 5.83
N CYS A 45 -3.08 -17.18 5.85
CA CYS A 45 -3.62 -16.61 7.08
C CYS A 45 -5.16 -16.74 7.21
N ALA A 46 -5.87 -17.38 6.24
CA ALA A 46 -7.34 -17.39 6.18
C ALA A 46 -8.06 -17.87 7.46
N THR A 47 -7.49 -18.83 8.20
CA THR A 47 -8.12 -19.37 9.42
C THR A 47 -8.06 -18.41 10.60
N SER A 48 -7.09 -17.50 10.59
CA SER A 48 -6.84 -16.54 11.67
C SER A 48 -7.23 -15.11 11.29
N TRP A 49 -7.31 -14.83 9.99
CA TRP A 49 -7.60 -13.51 9.42
C TRP A 49 -8.52 -13.65 8.21
N ASP A 50 -9.79 -13.23 8.36
CA ASP A 50 -10.75 -13.15 7.26
C ASP A 50 -10.33 -12.04 6.29
N ILE A 51 -9.41 -12.38 5.39
CA ILE A 51 -8.75 -11.44 4.48
C ILE A 51 -9.74 -10.73 3.55
N HIS A 52 -10.85 -11.40 3.22
CA HIS A 52 -11.86 -10.84 2.32
C HIS A 52 -12.63 -9.69 2.97
N LYS A 53 -12.87 -9.76 4.28
CA LYS A 53 -13.48 -8.67 5.07
C LYS A 53 -12.47 -7.67 5.62
N SER A 54 -11.20 -8.08 5.71
CA SER A 54 -10.15 -7.29 6.34
C SER A 54 -9.29 -6.46 5.39
N ILE A 55 -9.24 -6.76 4.09
CA ILE A 55 -8.53 -5.92 3.13
C ILE A 55 -9.47 -5.58 1.99
N ASN A 56 -9.86 -4.31 1.89
CA ASN A 56 -10.62 -3.77 0.78
C ASN A 56 -9.65 -3.08 -0.19
N ILE A 57 -9.88 -3.27 -1.49
CA ILE A 57 -9.07 -2.65 -2.55
C ILE A 57 -10.04 -2.02 -3.54
N GLU A 58 -9.94 -0.71 -3.69
CA GLU A 58 -10.74 0.10 -4.61
C GLU A 58 -9.83 0.75 -5.65
N LYS A 59 -10.39 1.14 -6.79
CA LYS A 59 -9.66 1.84 -7.87
C LYS A 59 -10.59 2.79 -8.62
N GLU A 60 -10.09 3.96 -9.00
CA GLU A 60 -10.93 4.99 -9.64
C GLU A 60 -10.32 5.64 -10.88
N GLY A 61 -8.99 5.61 -11.11
CA GLY A 61 -8.40 6.23 -12.31
C GLY A 61 -8.51 7.75 -12.34
N VAL A 62 -8.58 8.40 -11.17
CA VAL A 62 -8.76 9.85 -11.01
C VAL A 62 -7.53 10.51 -10.39
N ASP A 63 -7.49 11.84 -10.40
CA ASP A 63 -6.37 12.60 -9.81
C ASP A 63 -6.22 12.37 -8.29
N PRO A 64 -5.01 12.57 -7.74
CA PRO A 64 -4.70 12.29 -6.34
C PRO A 64 -5.62 12.96 -5.32
N LEU A 65 -6.06 14.20 -5.57
CA LEU A 65 -6.94 14.90 -4.63
C LEU A 65 -8.34 14.30 -4.64
N THR A 66 -8.88 14.02 -5.82
CA THR A 66 -10.19 13.36 -5.95
C THR A 66 -10.15 11.98 -5.30
N LEU A 67 -9.09 11.21 -5.54
CA LEU A 67 -8.86 9.89 -4.94
C LEU A 67 -8.79 9.97 -3.39
N MET A 68 -8.07 10.97 -2.86
CA MET A 68 -7.98 11.21 -1.42
C MET A 68 -9.33 11.55 -0.79
N ASN A 69 -10.11 12.44 -1.42
CA ASN A 69 -11.45 12.77 -0.94
C ASN A 69 -12.39 11.55 -0.95
N TYR A 70 -12.27 10.71 -1.98
CA TYR A 70 -13.02 9.45 -2.07
C TYR A 70 -12.64 8.49 -0.93
N ALA A 71 -11.35 8.29 -0.68
CA ALA A 71 -10.88 7.44 0.42
C ALA A 71 -11.37 7.92 1.79
N ILE A 72 -11.34 9.24 2.06
CA ILE A 72 -11.89 9.84 3.29
C ILE A 72 -13.40 9.59 3.39
N LYS A 73 -14.14 9.65 2.28
CA LYS A 73 -15.57 9.35 2.27
C LYS A 73 -15.83 7.88 2.61
N LEU A 74 -15.07 6.95 2.03
CA LEU A 74 -15.18 5.52 2.33
C LEU A 74 -14.87 5.21 3.80
N GLU A 75 -13.80 5.81 4.34
CA GLU A 75 -13.41 5.67 5.75
C GLU A 75 -14.54 6.12 6.70
N ARG A 76 -15.13 7.29 6.42
CA ARG A 76 -16.23 7.84 7.24
C ARG A 76 -17.49 6.99 7.15
N SER A 77 -17.79 6.44 5.97
CA SER A 77 -18.92 5.52 5.79
C SER A 77 -18.70 4.22 6.55
N ASP A 78 -17.50 3.62 6.45
CA ASP A 78 -17.17 2.40 7.21
C ASP A 78 -17.23 2.64 8.73
N CYS A 79 -16.79 3.81 9.23
CA CYS A 79 -16.97 4.16 10.64
C CYS A 79 -18.43 4.19 11.10
N LYS A 80 -19.35 4.67 10.26
CA LYS A 80 -20.80 4.70 10.57
C LYS A 80 -21.38 3.29 10.57
N GLU A 81 -21.09 2.50 9.54
CA GLU A 81 -21.57 1.13 9.43
C GLU A 81 -20.97 0.22 10.52
N ALA A 82 -19.68 0.39 10.84
CA ALA A 82 -19.01 -0.32 11.95
C ALA A 82 -19.73 -0.13 13.28
N LYS A 83 -20.15 1.11 13.57
CA LYS A 83 -20.93 1.43 14.77
C LYS A 83 -22.31 0.77 14.77
N LYS A 84 -22.97 0.74 13.61
CA LYS A 84 -24.32 0.18 13.44
C LYS A 84 -24.31 -1.35 13.54
N GLU A 85 -23.36 -2.00 12.87
CA GLU A 85 -23.25 -3.46 12.74
C GLU A 85 -22.27 -4.09 13.75
N ASN A 86 -21.74 -3.29 14.69
CA ASN A 86 -20.88 -3.70 15.81
C ASN A 86 -19.57 -4.42 15.43
N TYR A 87 -18.93 -3.97 14.36
CA TYR A 87 -17.59 -4.41 13.95
C TYR A 87 -16.57 -3.27 14.10
N ASP A 88 -15.28 -3.58 13.92
CA ASP A 88 -14.21 -2.56 14.02
C ASP A 88 -13.99 -1.87 12.67
N PRO A 89 -13.96 -0.52 12.61
CA PRO A 89 -13.73 0.17 11.35
C PRO A 89 -12.32 -0.11 10.80
N PHE A 90 -12.07 0.28 9.55
CA PHE A 90 -10.74 0.26 8.96
C PHE A 90 -9.74 0.86 9.94
N THR A 91 -8.68 0.13 10.25
CA THR A 91 -7.59 0.61 11.10
C THR A 91 -6.82 1.70 10.37
N LEU A 92 -6.51 1.48 9.10
CA LEU A 92 -5.75 2.40 8.24
C LEU A 92 -6.28 2.34 6.81
N VAL A 93 -6.27 3.50 6.15
CA VAL A 93 -6.61 3.66 4.74
C VAL A 93 -5.40 4.23 4.01
N TRP A 94 -5.07 3.67 2.85
CA TRP A 94 -4.01 4.18 1.97
C TRP A 94 -4.58 4.60 0.63
N VAL A 95 -4.06 5.72 0.13
CA VAL A 95 -4.32 6.25 -1.21
C VAL A 95 -3.01 6.12 -1.98
N VAL A 96 -2.99 5.24 -2.96
CA VAL A 96 -1.80 4.96 -3.76
C VAL A 96 -1.87 5.75 -5.05
N THR A 97 -0.80 6.48 -5.37
CA THR A 97 -0.72 7.26 -6.60
C THR A 97 0.71 7.40 -7.08
N ASP A 98 0.84 7.50 -8.39
CA ASP A 98 2.05 7.97 -9.04
C ASP A 98 2.12 9.51 -8.99
N VAL A 99 3.30 10.08 -9.26
CA VAL A 99 3.46 11.55 -9.26
C VAL A 99 3.23 12.17 -10.63
N ASP A 100 3.47 11.43 -11.70
CA ASP A 100 3.60 12.03 -13.02
C ASP A 100 2.33 12.81 -13.44
N GLU A 101 2.54 14.07 -13.79
CA GLU A 101 1.57 15.05 -14.31
C GLU A 101 0.52 15.64 -13.33
N PHE A 102 0.59 15.35 -12.02
CA PHE A 102 -0.45 15.82 -11.08
C PHE A 102 -0.14 17.14 -10.34
N GLY A 103 1.09 17.64 -10.40
CA GLY A 103 1.46 18.97 -9.88
C GLY A 103 0.95 19.26 -8.47
N GLU A 104 0.18 20.34 -8.31
CA GLU A 104 -0.37 20.78 -7.02
C GLU A 104 -1.38 19.79 -6.39
N LYS A 105 -2.00 18.90 -7.18
CA LYS A 105 -2.99 17.92 -6.68
C LYS A 105 -2.36 16.97 -5.66
N ILE A 106 -1.10 16.58 -5.84
CA ILE A 106 -0.36 15.76 -4.89
C ILE A 106 -0.19 16.50 -3.55
N GLN A 107 0.17 17.80 -3.60
CA GLN A 107 0.32 18.59 -2.40
C GLN A 107 -1.01 18.77 -1.66
N GLN A 108 -2.10 19.03 -2.40
CA GLN A 108 -3.45 19.13 -1.83
C GLN A 108 -3.90 17.80 -1.22
N ALA A 109 -3.60 16.67 -1.87
CA ALA A 109 -3.86 15.33 -1.34
C ALA A 109 -3.05 15.05 -0.06
N GLN A 110 -1.77 15.45 -0.01
CA GLN A 110 -0.95 15.33 1.20
C GLN A 110 -1.54 16.18 2.34
N SER A 111 -1.91 17.44 2.10
CA SER A 111 -2.54 18.28 3.14
C SER A 111 -3.85 17.69 3.66
N LYS A 112 -4.65 17.05 2.78
CA LYS A 112 -5.84 16.31 3.20
C LYS A 112 -5.49 15.07 4.02
N SER A 113 -4.49 14.30 3.63
CA SER A 113 -3.96 13.17 4.39
C SER A 113 -3.55 13.59 5.80
N ASP A 114 -2.77 14.66 5.93
CA ASP A 114 -2.28 15.17 7.21
C ASP A 114 -3.44 15.56 8.14
N SER A 115 -4.51 16.15 7.58
CA SER A 115 -5.71 16.52 8.34
C SER A 115 -6.50 15.32 8.91
N THR A 116 -6.19 14.09 8.49
CA THR A 116 -6.81 12.87 9.02
C THR A 116 -6.11 12.29 10.24
N CYS A 117 -5.08 12.97 10.77
CA CYS A 117 -4.29 12.51 11.91
C CYS A 117 -3.71 11.10 11.70
N GLY A 118 -3.27 10.79 10.47
CA GLY A 118 -2.68 9.51 10.10
C GLY A 118 -3.67 8.38 9.81
N LYS A 119 -4.98 8.67 9.77
CA LYS A 119 -6.02 7.68 9.47
C LYS A 119 -6.11 7.30 7.99
N VAL A 120 -5.92 8.29 7.12
CA VAL A 120 -5.88 8.13 5.67
C VAL A 120 -4.54 8.67 5.19
N LYS A 121 -3.72 7.80 4.60
CA LYS A 121 -2.33 8.11 4.21
C LYS A 121 -2.16 8.16 2.71
N LEU A 122 -1.42 9.15 2.23
CA LEU A 122 -0.96 9.21 0.84
C LEU A 122 0.32 8.38 0.68
N VAL A 123 0.32 7.46 -0.28
CA VAL A 123 1.42 6.56 -0.63
C VAL A 123 1.82 6.87 -2.07
N ILE A 124 3.06 7.31 -2.26
CA ILE A 124 3.56 7.79 -3.55
C ILE A 124 4.59 6.82 -4.13
N SER A 125 4.47 6.51 -5.42
CA SER A 125 5.61 6.03 -6.23
C SER A 125 6.01 7.10 -7.23
N ASN A 126 7.31 7.42 -7.30
CA ASN A 126 7.84 8.51 -8.09
C ASN A 126 9.04 8.01 -8.92
N PRO A 127 8.97 8.06 -10.27
CA PRO A 127 7.91 8.71 -11.07
C PRO A 127 6.60 7.91 -11.13
N CYS A 128 6.70 6.57 -11.10
CA CYS A 128 5.55 5.69 -11.25
C CYS A 128 5.68 4.38 -10.44
N PHE A 129 4.60 3.59 -10.44
CA PHE A 129 4.49 2.35 -9.67
C PHE A 129 5.54 1.30 -10.04
N GLU A 130 6.04 1.31 -11.28
CA GLU A 130 7.09 0.39 -11.74
C GLU A 130 8.38 0.47 -10.90
N VAL A 131 8.65 1.59 -10.22
CA VAL A 131 9.77 1.69 -9.26
C VAL A 131 9.73 0.52 -8.26
N TRP A 132 8.57 0.30 -7.66
CA TRP A 132 8.39 -0.76 -6.68
C TRP A 132 8.46 -2.15 -7.31
N LEU A 133 8.00 -2.31 -8.56
CA LEU A 133 8.10 -3.58 -9.27
C LEU A 133 9.56 -3.94 -9.58
N ILE A 134 10.37 -2.95 -10.00
CA ILE A 134 11.79 -3.14 -10.27
C ILE A 134 12.51 -3.59 -8.99
N ASP A 135 12.17 -3.00 -7.84
CA ASP A 135 12.78 -3.33 -6.55
C ASP A 135 12.64 -4.81 -6.17
N HIS A 136 11.61 -5.53 -6.65
CA HIS A 136 11.53 -6.99 -6.45
C HIS A 136 12.72 -7.75 -7.05
N VAL A 137 13.32 -7.23 -8.13
CA VAL A 137 14.43 -7.89 -8.83
C VAL A 137 15.78 -7.26 -8.47
N LYS A 138 15.86 -5.93 -8.47
CA LYS A 138 17.08 -5.16 -8.18
C LYS A 138 16.69 -3.76 -7.70
N SER A 139 17.59 -3.05 -7.02
CA SER A 139 17.34 -1.64 -6.69
C SER A 139 17.06 -0.81 -7.93
N CYS A 140 15.94 -0.08 -7.89
CA CYS A 140 15.53 0.80 -8.98
C CYS A 140 16.68 1.78 -9.30
N PRO A 141 17.18 1.82 -10.56
CA PRO A 141 18.30 2.66 -10.93
C PRO A 141 18.04 4.15 -10.63
N LEU A 142 19.05 4.87 -10.13
CA LEU A 142 18.94 6.32 -9.90
C LEU A 142 18.68 7.13 -11.19
N SER A 143 18.92 6.53 -12.36
CA SER A 143 18.58 7.09 -13.67
C SER A 143 17.10 6.99 -14.02
N CYS A 144 16.31 6.22 -13.27
CA CYS A 144 14.87 6.10 -13.47
C CYS A 144 14.16 7.33 -12.89
N THR A 145 14.28 8.46 -13.58
CA THR A 145 13.76 9.76 -13.12
C THR A 145 12.42 10.14 -13.74
N GLU A 146 12.04 9.50 -14.84
CA GLU A 146 10.76 9.70 -15.55
C GLU A 146 10.02 8.36 -15.73
N THR A 147 8.69 8.37 -15.84
CA THR A 147 7.89 7.13 -16.03
C THR A 147 8.43 6.26 -17.16
N ARG A 148 8.85 6.87 -18.27
CA ARG A 148 9.36 6.14 -19.43
C ARG A 148 10.60 5.30 -19.09
N ASP A 149 11.47 5.78 -18.21
CA ASP A 149 12.68 5.07 -17.80
C ASP A 149 12.33 3.84 -16.97
N CYS A 150 11.45 4.00 -15.98
CA CYS A 150 10.95 2.89 -15.15
C CYS A 150 10.20 1.85 -16.00
N GLN A 151 9.34 2.29 -16.92
CA GLN A 151 8.59 1.38 -17.78
C GLN A 151 9.49 0.61 -18.74
N LYS A 152 10.55 1.25 -19.24
CA LYS A 152 11.56 0.57 -20.07
C LYS A 152 12.29 -0.50 -19.25
N GLU A 153 12.78 -0.13 -18.08
CA GLU A 153 13.49 -1.04 -17.17
C GLU A 153 12.61 -2.22 -16.75
N ALA A 154 11.36 -1.98 -16.35
CA ALA A 154 10.41 -3.02 -15.99
C ALA A 154 10.12 -4.00 -17.15
N LYS A 155 10.06 -3.51 -18.39
CA LYS A 155 9.93 -4.37 -19.58
C LYS A 155 11.18 -5.21 -19.82
N GLU A 156 12.37 -4.63 -19.73
CA GLU A 156 13.63 -5.34 -19.93
C GLU A 156 13.82 -6.46 -18.89
N LEU A 157 13.31 -6.26 -17.67
CA LEU A 157 13.28 -7.28 -16.62
C LEU A 157 12.14 -8.31 -16.78
N GLY A 158 11.23 -8.12 -17.74
CA GLY A 158 10.08 -9.00 -17.98
C GLY A 158 9.03 -8.96 -16.85
N LEU A 159 8.90 -7.81 -16.17
CA LEU A 159 7.96 -7.60 -15.06
C LEU A 159 6.54 -7.27 -15.54
N LEU A 160 6.41 -6.87 -16.80
CA LEU A 160 5.15 -6.51 -17.43
C LEU A 160 4.88 -7.40 -18.64
N HIS A 161 3.61 -7.76 -18.86
CA HIS A 161 3.19 -8.52 -20.03
C HIS A 161 2.01 -7.86 -20.75
N ASN A 162 1.80 -8.29 -22.00
CA ASN A 162 0.70 -7.81 -22.85
C ASN A 162 -0.54 -8.69 -22.67
N THR A 163 -1.72 -8.09 -22.78
CA THR A 163 -2.98 -8.81 -23.00
C THR A 163 -3.56 -8.40 -24.36
N ALA A 164 -4.54 -9.16 -24.85
CA ALA A 164 -5.20 -8.85 -26.13
C ALA A 164 -5.75 -7.41 -26.09
N GLY A 165 -5.12 -6.50 -26.85
CA GLY A 165 -5.51 -5.09 -26.96
C GLY A 165 -4.78 -4.10 -26.03
N ASN A 166 -3.98 -4.55 -25.05
CA ASN A 166 -3.24 -3.67 -24.14
C ASN A 166 -1.77 -4.08 -24.00
N LYS A 167 -0.86 -3.21 -24.45
CA LYS A 167 0.58 -3.46 -24.34
C LYS A 167 1.10 -3.12 -22.93
N ASN A 168 1.74 -4.09 -22.27
CA ASN A 168 2.52 -3.96 -21.03
C ASN A 168 1.79 -3.26 -19.88
N LYS A 169 0.51 -3.59 -19.67
CA LYS A 169 -0.28 -3.02 -18.56
C LYS A 169 -0.42 -3.97 -17.37
N HIS A 170 -0.07 -5.24 -17.55
CA HIS A 170 -0.31 -6.30 -16.57
C HIS A 170 0.99 -6.81 -15.97
N ILE A 171 0.96 -7.16 -14.68
CA ILE A 171 2.16 -7.57 -13.95
C ILE A 171 2.42 -9.06 -14.15
N GLN A 172 3.68 -9.45 -14.41
CA GLN A 172 4.13 -10.84 -14.34
C GLN A 172 4.30 -11.26 -12.87
N LEU A 173 3.19 -11.59 -12.19
CA LEU A 173 3.15 -11.82 -10.74
C LEU A 173 4.15 -12.88 -10.24
N GLU A 174 4.40 -13.92 -11.04
CA GLU A 174 5.36 -15.00 -10.74
C GLU A 174 6.80 -14.49 -10.53
N LYS A 175 7.16 -13.33 -11.11
CA LYS A 175 8.47 -12.71 -10.93
C LYS A 175 8.61 -12.03 -9.56
N LEU A 176 7.49 -11.70 -8.91
CA LEU A 176 7.48 -11.02 -7.62
C LEU A 176 7.51 -12.00 -6.45
N THR A 177 7.04 -13.24 -6.65
CA THR A 177 6.99 -14.28 -5.62
C THR A 177 8.38 -14.63 -5.09
N GLY A 178 8.51 -14.72 -3.77
CA GLY A 178 9.71 -14.98 -2.99
C GLY A 178 10.66 -13.79 -2.82
N ASN A 179 10.32 -12.60 -3.35
CA ASN A 179 11.29 -11.50 -3.50
C ASN A 179 11.02 -10.28 -2.62
N TYR A 180 10.08 -10.32 -1.68
CA TYR A 180 9.64 -9.10 -0.97
C TYR A 180 10.69 -8.56 -0.03
N LYS A 181 11.42 -9.44 0.67
CA LYS A 181 12.57 -9.06 1.48
C LYS A 181 13.65 -8.35 0.66
N ASN A 182 13.84 -8.78 -0.59
CA ASN A 182 14.73 -8.11 -1.53
C ASN A 182 14.14 -6.76 -1.95
N ALA A 183 12.85 -6.69 -2.27
CA ALA A 183 12.15 -5.45 -2.59
C ALA A 183 12.32 -4.37 -1.50
N PHE A 184 12.11 -4.72 -0.24
CA PHE A 184 12.34 -3.80 0.88
C PHE A 184 13.79 -3.34 0.98
N LYS A 185 14.75 -4.24 0.76
CA LYS A 185 16.18 -3.92 0.78
C LYS A 185 16.56 -3.00 -0.37
N HIS A 186 16.07 -3.29 -1.57
CA HIS A 186 16.32 -2.56 -2.80
C HIS A 186 15.72 -1.16 -2.78
N ALA A 187 14.49 -1.03 -2.29
CA ALA A 187 13.84 0.27 -2.11
C ALA A 187 14.65 1.18 -1.17
N LYS A 188 15.16 0.62 -0.05
CA LYS A 188 16.00 1.36 0.91
C LYS A 188 17.31 1.89 0.32
N GLN A 189 17.83 1.31 -0.76
CA GLN A 189 19.09 1.74 -1.37
C GLN A 189 18.97 3.08 -2.11
N HIS A 190 17.82 3.37 -2.71
CA HIS A 190 17.56 4.64 -3.38
C HIS A 190 16.79 5.65 -2.52
N MET A 191 16.08 5.20 -1.47
CA MET A 191 15.41 6.05 -0.49
C MET A 191 16.35 6.52 0.65
N GLN A 192 17.48 7.14 0.32
CA GLN A 192 18.44 7.61 1.34
C GLN A 192 17.93 8.86 2.08
N THR A 193 18.56 9.23 3.19
CA THR A 193 18.14 10.34 4.09
C THR A 193 17.78 11.62 3.34
N LYS A 194 18.58 12.01 2.33
CA LYS A 194 18.34 13.21 1.52
C LYS A 194 17.05 13.11 0.70
N GLN A 195 16.76 11.96 0.11
CA GLN A 195 15.51 11.69 -0.62
C GLN A 195 14.33 11.66 0.33
N MET A 196 14.48 11.08 1.53
CA MET A 196 13.44 11.08 2.57
C MET A 196 13.07 12.51 2.97
N GLU A 197 14.05 13.38 3.20
CA GLU A 197 13.82 14.79 3.51
C GLU A 197 13.12 15.53 2.38
N LYS A 198 13.51 15.27 1.13
CA LYS A 198 12.83 15.83 -0.05
C LYS A 198 11.38 15.37 -0.15
N ARG A 199 11.10 14.06 -0.05
CA ARG A 199 9.74 13.50 -0.06
C ARG A 199 8.87 14.09 1.05
N LYS A 200 9.44 14.30 2.23
CA LYS A 200 8.76 14.87 3.39
C LYS A 200 8.41 16.34 3.20
N ASN A 201 9.36 17.15 2.73
CA ASN A 201 9.20 18.60 2.59
C ASN A 201 8.48 18.99 1.29
N HIS A 202 8.55 18.13 0.27
CA HIS A 202 8.05 18.38 -1.08
C HIS A 202 7.35 17.12 -1.61
N PRO A 203 6.14 16.80 -1.11
CA PRO A 203 5.37 15.65 -1.60
C PRO A 203 5.10 15.74 -3.11
N SER A 204 4.83 16.95 -3.63
CA SER A 204 4.75 17.20 -5.08
C SER A 204 6.14 17.27 -5.71
N VAL A 205 6.29 16.61 -6.85
CA VAL A 205 7.55 16.65 -7.61
C VAL A 205 7.57 17.89 -8.51
N THR A 206 8.65 18.64 -8.39
CA THR A 206 9.07 19.68 -9.31
C THR A 206 10.50 19.36 -9.74
N GLN A 207 11.00 20.00 -10.80
CA GLN A 207 12.42 19.84 -11.19
C GLN A 207 13.39 20.12 -10.02
N LYS A 208 13.06 21.06 -9.12
CA LYS A 208 13.90 21.41 -7.96
C LYS A 208 13.77 20.42 -6.80
N SER A 209 12.59 19.82 -6.62
CA SER A 209 12.31 18.90 -5.52
C SER A 209 12.43 17.42 -5.89
N ASN A 210 12.86 17.08 -7.12
CA ASN A 210 12.87 15.69 -7.57
C ASN A 210 13.68 14.76 -6.64
N TYR A 211 13.02 13.67 -6.25
CA TYR A 211 13.50 12.61 -5.35
C TYR A 211 13.32 11.22 -5.97
N ALA A 212 13.07 11.14 -7.28
CA ALA A 212 13.01 9.89 -8.02
C ALA A 212 14.39 9.18 -8.04
N PRO A 213 14.42 7.84 -8.10
CA PRO A 213 13.27 6.95 -7.89
C PRO A 213 12.88 6.88 -6.40
N TRP A 214 11.59 6.70 -6.11
CA TRP A 214 11.04 6.60 -4.76
C TRP A 214 9.76 5.78 -4.72
N THR A 215 9.49 5.10 -3.60
CA THR A 215 8.19 4.47 -3.36
C THR A 215 7.87 4.33 -1.87
N ASP A 216 6.67 4.75 -1.48
CA ASP A 216 6.12 4.56 -0.12
C ASP A 216 5.41 3.19 0.04
N VAL A 217 5.26 2.42 -1.04
CA VAL A 217 4.55 1.11 -1.06
C VAL A 217 5.05 0.12 0.01
N PRO A 218 6.35 0.09 0.39
CA PRO A 218 6.81 -0.69 1.52
C PRO A 218 5.96 -0.57 2.78
N GLU A 219 5.45 0.63 3.09
CA GLU A 219 4.64 0.87 4.29
C GLU A 219 3.37 -0.01 4.32
N ILE A 220 2.68 -0.12 3.17
CA ILE A 220 1.46 -0.91 3.04
C ILE A 220 1.78 -2.39 3.26
N VAL A 221 2.79 -2.88 2.53
CA VAL A 221 3.12 -4.30 2.50
C VAL A 221 3.64 -4.73 3.87
N GLU A 222 4.60 -4.02 4.46
CA GLU A 222 5.10 -4.32 5.82
C GLU A 222 3.95 -4.33 6.84
N THR A 223 3.00 -3.39 6.75
CA THR A 223 1.86 -3.33 7.68
C THR A 223 0.97 -4.58 7.56
N ILE A 224 0.67 -5.02 6.34
CA ILE A 224 -0.13 -6.22 6.07
C ILE A 224 0.60 -7.48 6.56
N LEU A 225 1.89 -7.62 6.25
CA LEU A 225 2.68 -8.79 6.66
C LEU A 225 2.82 -8.88 8.18
N ASN A 226 3.05 -7.75 8.85
CA ASN A 226 3.11 -7.68 10.30
C ASN A 226 1.77 -8.06 10.95
N GLU A 227 0.64 -7.67 10.34
CA GLU A 227 -0.67 -8.09 10.82
C GLU A 227 -0.89 -9.59 10.62
N CYS A 228 -0.56 -10.17 9.46
CA CYS A 228 -0.65 -11.62 9.27
C CYS A 228 0.24 -12.35 10.30
N LYS A 229 1.48 -11.92 10.52
CA LYS A 229 2.37 -12.51 11.52
C LYS A 229 1.78 -12.42 12.93
N ARG A 230 1.15 -11.30 13.28
CA ARG A 230 0.49 -11.10 14.58
C ARG A 230 -0.68 -12.06 14.80
N VAL A 231 -1.50 -12.30 13.78
CA VAL A 231 -2.76 -13.08 13.91
C VAL A 231 -2.56 -14.57 13.68
N SER A 232 -1.63 -14.96 12.81
CA SER A 232 -1.39 -16.36 12.44
C SER A 232 -0.11 -16.96 13.03
N GLY A 233 0.83 -16.12 13.48
CA GLY A 233 2.19 -16.54 13.84
C GLY A 233 3.10 -16.82 12.64
N ILE A 234 2.59 -16.72 11.41
CA ILE A 234 3.33 -17.01 10.18
C ILE A 234 4.06 -15.76 9.71
N ASP A 235 5.38 -15.84 9.59
CA ASP A 235 6.16 -14.82 8.91
C ASP A 235 6.15 -15.07 7.40
N LEU A 236 5.46 -14.20 6.66
CA LEU A 236 5.36 -14.30 5.21
C LEU A 236 6.45 -13.52 4.47
N SER A 237 7.30 -12.76 5.17
CA SER A 237 8.31 -11.92 4.51
C SER A 237 9.33 -12.71 3.68
N GLU A 238 9.47 -14.02 3.93
CA GLU A 238 10.35 -14.93 3.18
C GLU A 238 9.60 -15.83 2.18
N LYS A 239 8.27 -15.86 2.23
CA LYS A 239 7.43 -16.69 1.35
C LYS A 239 6.80 -15.87 0.22
N LEU A 240 6.47 -14.62 0.55
CA LEU A 240 5.99 -13.64 -0.40
C LEU A 240 7.13 -13.11 -1.23
#